data_AF-A0AA38PNB2-F1
#
_entry.id   AF-A0AA38PNB2-F1
#
_cell.length_a   1.000
_cell.length_b   1.000
_cell.length_c   1.000
_cell.angle_alpha   90.00
_cell.angle_beta   90.00
_cell.angle_gamma   90.00
#
_symmetry.space_group_name_H-M   'P 1'
#
loop_
_entity.id
_entity.type
_entity.pdbx_description
1 polymer ?
#
loop_
_entity_poly.entity_id
_entity_poly.type
_entity_poly.pdbx_seq_one_letter_code
_entity_poly.pdbx_strand_id
1 'polypeptide(L)'
;NENSLSPEQELTVKMAEANLNDSEREKIARRHSSIRILAEDEESREEGPSTGKGKGIDPRNWGNVSLDDEDVNPSLQAQILASLKNAQ
;
A
#
# COMPACT_ATOMS: atom_id res chain seq x y z
N ASN A 1 20.87 1.32 -24.36
CA ASN A 1 22.10 1.68 -23.63
C ASN A 1 21.88 2.90 -22.76
N GLU A 2 20.87 2.91 -21.88
CA GLU A 2 20.54 4.06 -21.01
C GLU A 2 20.89 3.82 -19.54
N ASN A 3 21.73 2.81 -19.25
CA ASN A 3 22.01 2.38 -17.87
C ASN A 3 23.49 2.54 -17.47
N SER A 4 24.25 3.35 -18.22
CA SER A 4 25.65 3.68 -17.91
C SER A 4 25.72 5.03 -17.21
N LEU A 5 26.38 5.06 -16.05
CA LEU A 5 26.67 6.29 -15.32
C LEU A 5 27.59 7.20 -16.13
N SER A 6 27.48 8.51 -15.94
CA SER A 6 28.47 9.45 -16.47
C SER A 6 29.80 9.31 -15.69
N PRO A 7 30.94 9.69 -16.28
CA PRO A 7 32.24 9.63 -15.59
C PRO A 7 32.25 10.38 -14.25
N GLU A 8 31.55 11.51 -14.16
CA GLU A 8 31.42 12.30 -12.93
C GLU A 8 30.60 11.57 -11.86
N GLN A 9 29.53 10.88 -12.28
CA GLN A 9 28.70 10.07 -11.37
C GLN A 9 29.48 8.88 -10.85
N GLU A 10 30.22 8.17 -11.70
CA GLU A 10 31.09 7.07 -11.28
C GLU A 10 32.15 7.52 -10.28
N LEU A 11 32.79 8.67 -10.53
CA LEU A 11 33.78 9.23 -9.62
C LEU A 11 33.14 9.56 -8.26
N THR A 12 31.97 10.16 -8.27
CA THR A 12 31.22 10.51 -7.06
C THR A 12 30.85 9.26 -6.25
N VAL A 13 30.39 8.20 -6.92
CA VAL A 13 30.06 6.92 -6.28
C VAL A 13 31.31 6.31 -5.64
N LYS A 14 32.44 6.26 -6.35
CA LYS A 14 33.70 5.72 -5.80
C LYS A 14 34.19 6.49 -4.58
N MET A 15 34.10 7.82 -4.60
CA MET A 15 34.46 8.65 -3.45
C MET A 15 33.53 8.41 -2.25
N ALA A 16 32.23 8.26 -2.50
CA ALA A 16 31.27 7.94 -1.45
C ALA A 16 31.56 6.56 -0.85
N GLU A 17 31.80 5.55 -1.69
CA GLU A 17 32.13 4.20 -1.27
C GLU A 17 33.42 4.14 -0.45
N ALA A 18 34.46 4.92 -0.81
CA ALA A 18 35.72 4.97 -0.08
C ALA A 18 35.57 5.54 1.35
N ASN A 19 34.59 6.42 1.56
CA ASN A 19 34.34 7.06 2.86
C ASN A 19 33.42 6.26 3.79
N LEU A 20 32.88 5.12 3.35
CA LEU A 20 32.03 4.27 4.19
C LEU A 20 32.85 3.53 5.25
N ASN A 21 32.40 3.61 6.50
CA ASN A 21 32.90 2.75 7.57
C ASN A 21 32.25 1.35 7.53
N ASP A 22 32.81 0.41 8.28
CA ASP A 22 32.36 -1.00 8.27
C ASP A 22 30.88 -1.16 8.66
N SER A 23 30.40 -0.37 9.62
CA SER A 23 28.99 -0.40 10.04
C SER A 23 28.06 0.12 8.94
N GLU A 24 28.47 1.12 8.17
CA GLU A 24 27.68 1.66 7.06
C GLU A 24 27.64 0.68 5.89
N ARG A 25 28.79 0.04 5.57
CA ARG A 25 28.85 -1.03 4.56
C ARG A 25 27.94 -2.18 4.92
N GLU A 26 27.96 -2.62 6.16
CA GLU A 26 27.10 -3.71 6.63
C GLU A 26 25.62 -3.34 6.53
N LYS A 27 25.24 -2.11 6.92
CA LYS A 27 23.87 -1.61 6.81
C LYS A 27 23.38 -1.59 5.36
N ILE A 28 24.23 -1.14 4.43
CA ILE A 28 23.92 -1.13 2.99
C ILE A 28 23.77 -2.55 2.47
N ALA A 29 24.69 -3.46 2.81
CA ALA A 29 24.66 -4.86 2.38
C ALA A 29 23.38 -5.57 2.86
N ARG A 30 23.01 -5.40 4.14
CA ARG A 30 21.76 -5.95 4.70
C ARG A 30 20.54 -5.43 3.93
N ARG A 31 20.46 -4.11 3.70
CA ARG A 31 19.36 -3.52 2.91
C ARG A 31 19.30 -4.09 1.50
N HIS A 32 20.43 -4.18 0.80
CA HIS A 32 20.48 -4.74 -0.56
C HIS A 32 20.03 -6.20 -0.60
N SER A 33 20.40 -7.00 0.40
CA SER A 33 19.94 -8.40 0.50
C SER A 33 18.42 -8.51 0.64
N SER A 34 17.81 -7.66 1.49
CA SER A 34 16.34 -7.64 1.66
C SER A 34 15.62 -7.17 0.41
N ILE A 35 16.15 -6.17 -0.29
CA ILE A 35 15.56 -5.67 -1.54
C ILE A 35 15.65 -6.71 -2.65
N ARG A 36 16.77 -7.45 -2.77
CA ARG A 36 16.92 -8.49 -3.79
C ARG A 36 15.90 -9.61 -3.61
N ILE A 37 15.68 -10.03 -2.36
CA ILE A 37 14.64 -11.02 -2.02
C ILE A 37 13.26 -10.53 -2.43
N LEU A 38 12.92 -9.26 -2.14
CA LEU A 38 11.64 -8.68 -2.56
C LEU A 38 11.50 -8.58 -4.08
N ALA A 39 12.56 -8.25 -4.81
CA ALA A 39 12.53 -8.17 -6.27
C ALA A 39 12.36 -9.55 -6.93
N GLU A 40 12.92 -10.60 -6.33
CA GLU A 40 12.71 -12.00 -6.75
C GLU A 40 11.28 -12.48 -6.43
N ASP A 41 10.63 -11.94 -5.39
CA ASP A 41 9.21 -12.22 -5.05
C ASP A 41 8.19 -11.43 -5.91
N GLU A 42 8.62 -10.36 -6.58
CA GLU A 42 7.79 -9.47 -7.43
C GLU A 42 7.72 -9.93 -8.91
N GLU A 43 8.43 -11.00 -9.29
CA GLU A 43 8.20 -11.68 -10.57
C GLU A 43 6.85 -12.41 -10.54
N SER A 44 5.80 -11.65 -10.87
CA SER A 44 4.48 -12.12 -11.29
C SER A 44 3.69 -12.95 -10.26
N ARG A 45 3.23 -12.31 -9.20
CA ARG A 45 1.88 -12.59 -8.73
C ARG A 45 0.95 -11.63 -9.43
N GLU A 46 0.08 -12.14 -10.28
CA GLU A 46 -1.04 -11.43 -10.92
C GLU A 46 -2.09 -10.94 -9.88
N GLU A 47 -1.63 -10.52 -8.70
CA GLU A 47 -2.43 -9.92 -7.65
C GLU A 47 -2.76 -8.49 -8.09
N GLY A 48 -3.74 -8.38 -8.98
CA GLY A 48 -4.49 -7.15 -9.18
C GLY A 48 -4.96 -6.59 -7.83
N PRO A 49 -5.38 -5.31 -7.78
CA PRO A 49 -5.73 -4.63 -6.53
C PRO A 49 -6.64 -5.52 -5.67
N SER A 50 -6.19 -5.81 -4.45
CA SER A 50 -6.94 -6.64 -3.50
C SER A 50 -8.35 -6.06 -3.37
N THR A 51 -9.34 -6.80 -3.85
CA THR A 51 -10.77 -6.43 -3.84
C THR A 51 -11.36 -6.35 -2.43
N GLY A 52 -10.55 -6.42 -1.37
CA GLY A 52 -11.00 -6.44 0.02
C GLY A 52 -10.28 -5.51 0.98
N LYS A 53 -9.30 -4.70 0.53
CA LYS A 53 -8.56 -3.79 1.43
C LYS A 53 -8.36 -2.41 0.82
N GLY A 54 -9.44 -1.64 0.74
CA GLY A 54 -9.41 -0.19 0.55
C GLY A 54 -9.29 0.55 1.88
N LYS A 55 -8.92 1.84 1.85
CA LYS A 55 -9.01 2.73 3.01
C LYS A 55 -10.42 2.59 3.61
N GLY A 56 -10.52 2.31 4.91
CA GLY A 56 -11.82 2.23 5.58
C GLY A 56 -12.64 3.51 5.34
N ILE A 57 -13.95 3.41 5.56
CA ILE A 57 -14.88 4.55 5.46
C ILE A 57 -14.29 5.73 6.25
N ASP A 58 -14.05 6.87 5.57
CA ASP A 58 -13.55 8.06 6.24
C ASP A 58 -14.65 8.62 7.15
N PRO A 59 -14.46 8.66 8.48
CA PRO A 59 -15.47 9.18 9.40
C PRO A 59 -15.83 10.66 9.16
N ARG A 60 -15.01 11.39 8.39
CA ARG A 60 -15.25 12.79 8.01
C ARG A 60 -15.94 12.93 6.66
N ASN A 61 -16.17 11.83 5.93
CA ASN A 61 -16.75 11.85 4.59
C ASN A 61 -17.76 10.71 4.36
N TRP A 62 -18.77 10.62 5.23
CA TRP A 62 -19.86 9.64 5.12
C TRP A 62 -20.70 9.79 3.84
N GLY A 63 -20.76 11.00 3.27
CA GLY A 63 -21.51 11.27 2.03
C GLY A 63 -20.88 10.66 0.77
N ASN A 64 -19.64 10.18 0.86
CA ASN A 64 -18.94 9.53 -0.25
C ASN A 64 -18.88 8.00 -0.08
N VAL A 65 -19.64 7.44 0.86
CA VAL A 65 -19.79 5.99 0.99
C VAL A 65 -20.81 5.54 -0.05
N SER A 66 -20.39 4.67 -0.96
CA SER A 66 -21.31 3.95 -1.84
C SER A 66 -22.06 2.91 -1.01
N LEU A 67 -23.20 3.31 -0.45
CA LEU A 67 -24.14 2.43 0.22
C LEU A 67 -25.12 1.87 -0.81
N ASP A 68 -25.62 0.65 -0.57
CA ASP A 68 -26.68 0.08 -1.38
C ASP A 68 -27.98 0.86 -1.17
N ASP A 69 -28.77 1.03 -2.25
CA ASP A 69 -30.01 1.83 -2.22
C ASP A 69 -31.03 1.31 -1.20
N GLU A 70 -30.99 0.01 -0.88
CA GLU A 70 -31.83 -0.62 0.12
C GLU A 70 -31.44 -0.18 1.54
N ASP A 71 -30.15 -0.04 1.83
CA ASP A 71 -29.64 0.34 3.15
C ASP A 71 -29.96 1.80 3.49
N VAL A 72 -30.09 2.66 2.48
CA VAL A 72 -30.44 4.08 2.65
C VAL A 72 -31.93 4.37 2.49
N ASN A 73 -32.77 3.36 2.27
CA ASN A 73 -34.21 3.53 2.07
C ASN A 73 -34.96 3.79 3.41
N PRO A 74 -35.46 5.02 3.67
CA PRO A 74 -36.08 5.33 4.95
C PRO A 74 -37.39 4.57 5.19
N SER A 75 -38.12 4.24 4.12
CA SER A 75 -39.37 3.49 4.21
C SER A 75 -39.15 2.02 4.56
N LEU A 76 -38.06 1.42 4.10
CA LEU A 76 -37.66 0.06 4.48
C LEU A 76 -37.22 0.01 5.95
N GLN A 77 -36.39 0.97 6.37
CA GLN A 77 -35.94 1.10 7.76
C GLN A 77 -37.13 1.27 8.73
N ALA A 78 -38.13 2.07 8.36
CA ALA A 78 -39.33 2.26 9.17
C ALA A 78 -40.14 0.97 9.33
N GLN A 79 -40.27 0.16 8.28
CA GLN A 79 -40.97 -1.13 8.31
C GLN A 79 -40.23 -2.15 9.18
N ILE A 80 -38.91 -2.24 9.04
CA ILE A 80 -38.07 -3.12 9.86
C ILE A 80 -38.14 -2.72 11.34
N LEU A 81 -38.07 -1.41 11.63
CA LEU A 81 -38.19 -0.93 13.01
C LEU A 81 -39.56 -1.27 13.62
N ALA A 82 -40.63 -1.16 12.83
CA ALA A 82 -41.97 -1.53 13.28
C ALA A 82 -42.10 -3.04 13.54
N SER A 83 -41.55 -3.89 12.67
CA SER A 83 -41.61 -5.35 12.86
C SER A 83 -40.82 -5.79 14.10
N LEU A 84 -39.66 -5.19 14.36
CA LEU A 84 -38.86 -5.47 15.56
C LEU A 84 -39.59 -5.05 16.84
N LYS A 85 -40.28 -3.91 16.84
CA LYS A 85 -41.07 -3.45 17.99
C LYS A 85 -42.28 -4.35 18.27
N ASN A 86 -42.88 -4.91 17.22
CA ASN A 86 -44.02 -5.83 17.35
C ASN A 86 -43.61 -7.25 17.73
N ALA A 87 -42.31 -7.58 17.65
CA ALA A 87 -41.76 -8.88 18.02
C ALA A 87 -41.22 -8.95 19.47
N GLN A 88 -41.30 -7.84 20.22
CA GLN A 88 -41.02 -7.76 21.67
C GLN A 88 -42.30 -7.81 22.49
#